data_AF-A0A7W0UA13-F1
#
_entry.id   AF-A0A7W0UA13-F1
#
_cell.length_a   1.000
_cell.length_b   1.000
_cell.length_c   1.000
_cell.angle_alpha   90.00
_cell.angle_beta   90.00
_cell.angle_gamma   90.00
#
_symmetry.space_group_name_H-M   'P 1'
#
loop_
_entity.id
_entity.type
_entity.pdbx_description
1 polymer ?
#
loop_
_entity_poly.entity_id
_entity_poly.type
_entity_poly.pdbx_seq_one_letter_code
_entity_poly.pdbx_strand_id
1 'polypeptide(L)'
;MPTSGRRPTSPGGSARTVPVETRIHFQEELSALELQALGGLDMVAESLERTLEAVLHHDVELAGYVIADDDRIDGRYLEVRQGILSLLARQAPVATDLRLIAALLDLIRNFERMGDQCVNISKLVPLVGREPPVHPEIITRIERMMRQAISQVQQCKQAFARRDVELAEDLVRQDDEIDRCNREIFALVLETGDDPDAREWGMTMMLVARQIERVGDNAVDIGEQTAFVVTGEFREFTDASHPDAVPPAIGLSAGPRGE
;
A
#
# COMPACT_ATOMS: atom_id res chain seq x y z
N MET A 1 21.16 69.33 21.47
CA MET A 1 21.99 68.19 21.04
C MET A 1 22.35 67.36 22.27
N PRO A 2 22.11 66.03 22.35
CA PRO A 2 20.94 65.29 21.86
C PRO A 2 20.30 64.34 22.92
N THR A 3 18.99 64.15 22.79
CA THR A 3 18.16 62.91 22.85
C THR A 3 18.45 61.78 23.88
N SER A 4 17.51 61.56 24.82
CA SER A 4 17.23 60.25 25.43
C SER A 4 16.00 59.63 24.76
N GLY A 5 16.23 58.62 23.91
CA GLY A 5 15.21 57.98 23.08
C GLY A 5 14.23 57.11 23.85
N ARG A 6 12.93 57.28 23.56
CA ARG A 6 11.88 56.30 23.84
C ARG A 6 12.12 55.05 22.98
N ARG A 7 12.12 53.87 23.59
CA ARG A 7 11.98 52.60 22.85
C ARG A 7 10.55 52.50 22.30
N PRO A 8 10.34 52.16 21.02
CA PRO A 8 9.03 51.76 20.54
C PRO A 8 8.75 50.33 20.99
N THR A 9 7.60 50.11 21.61
CA THR A 9 7.00 48.80 21.81
C THR A 9 6.55 48.24 20.46
N SER A 10 7.08 47.09 20.06
CA SER A 10 6.65 46.37 18.86
C SER A 10 5.15 46.04 18.95
N PRO A 11 4.35 46.28 17.90
CA PRO A 11 2.97 45.77 17.87
C PRO A 11 3.02 44.25 17.68
N GLY A 12 2.26 43.52 18.49
CA GLY A 12 2.09 42.08 18.37
C GLY A 12 1.69 41.67 16.95
N GLY A 13 2.31 40.60 16.47
CA GLY A 13 1.97 39.98 15.20
C GLY A 13 0.51 39.55 15.21
N SER A 14 -0.32 40.29 14.48
CA SER A 14 -1.68 39.87 14.12
C SER A 14 -1.58 38.52 13.42
N ALA A 15 -2.08 37.47 14.07
CA ALA A 15 -2.38 36.22 13.38
C ALA A 15 -3.31 36.58 12.21
N ARG A 16 -2.80 36.47 10.98
CA ARG A 16 -3.62 36.66 9.78
C ARG A 16 -4.66 35.56 9.77
N THR A 17 -5.90 35.91 10.10
CA THR A 17 -7.05 35.06 9.83
C THR A 17 -7.12 34.88 8.32
N VAL A 18 -6.84 33.67 7.84
CA VAL A 18 -7.05 33.30 6.43
C VAL A 18 -8.53 33.55 6.11
N PRO A 19 -8.86 34.28 5.02
CA PRO A 19 -10.24 34.54 4.66
C PRO A 19 -11.03 33.24 4.52
N VAL A 20 -12.27 33.19 5.03
CA VAL A 20 -13.13 31.99 5.04
C VAL A 20 -13.30 31.41 3.63
N GLU A 21 -13.41 32.27 2.62
CA GLU A 21 -13.53 31.90 1.21
C GLU A 21 -12.30 31.17 0.66
N THR A 22 -11.09 31.58 1.07
CA THR A 22 -9.83 30.90 0.72
C THR A 22 -9.76 29.51 1.35
N ARG A 23 -10.28 29.35 2.57
CA ARG A 23 -10.29 28.05 3.27
C ARG A 23 -11.30 27.06 2.68
N ILE A 24 -12.43 27.52 2.18
CA ILE A 24 -13.41 26.66 1.48
C ILE A 24 -12.79 26.12 0.19
N HIS A 25 -12.19 27.01 -0.61
CA HIS A 25 -11.53 26.62 -1.86
C HIS A 25 -10.38 25.62 -1.64
N PHE A 26 -9.59 25.80 -0.57
CA PHE A 26 -8.58 24.82 -0.17
C PHE A 26 -9.18 23.41 0.05
N GLN A 27 -10.27 23.33 0.81
CA GLN A 27 -10.87 22.04 1.14
C GLN A 27 -11.52 21.37 -0.07
N GLU A 28 -12.09 22.15 -0.98
CA GLU A 28 -12.61 21.66 -2.26
C GLU A 28 -11.47 21.09 -3.13
N GLU A 29 -10.35 21.82 -3.28
CA GLU A 29 -9.16 21.34 -3.99
C GLU A 29 -8.60 20.05 -3.35
N LEU A 30 -8.47 20.02 -2.02
CA LEU A 30 -7.95 18.85 -1.29
C LEU A 30 -8.88 17.63 -1.42
N SER A 31 -10.20 17.84 -1.33
CA SER A 31 -11.19 16.77 -1.51
C SER A 31 -11.17 16.21 -2.94
N ALA A 32 -10.93 17.07 -3.94
CA ALA A 32 -10.78 16.64 -5.32
C ALA A 32 -9.52 15.78 -5.51
N LEU A 33 -8.39 16.17 -4.91
CA LEU A 33 -7.15 15.37 -4.92
C LEU A 33 -7.32 14.03 -4.23
N GLU A 34 -8.02 13.99 -3.09
CA GLU A 34 -8.37 12.74 -2.41
C GLU A 34 -9.21 11.82 -3.30
N LEU A 35 -10.24 12.36 -3.96
CA LEU A 35 -11.07 11.57 -4.87
C LEU A 35 -10.27 11.01 -6.05
N GLN A 36 -9.36 11.80 -6.62
CA GLN A 36 -8.47 11.35 -7.68
C GLN A 36 -7.54 10.24 -7.21
N ALA A 37 -6.97 10.37 -6.00
CA ALA A 37 -6.10 9.36 -5.39
C ALA A 37 -6.85 8.03 -5.16
N LEU A 38 -8.08 8.09 -4.63
CA LEU A 38 -8.95 6.92 -4.46
C LEU A 38 -9.35 6.29 -5.81
N GLY A 39 -9.49 7.09 -6.86
CA GLY A 39 -9.69 6.59 -8.23
C GLY A 39 -8.46 5.86 -8.79
N GLY A 40 -7.26 6.13 -8.30
CA GLY A 40 -6.06 5.34 -8.63
C GLY A 40 -6.15 3.90 -8.12
N LEU A 41 -6.74 3.68 -6.95
CA LEU A 41 -6.96 2.32 -6.41
C LEU A 41 -7.98 1.52 -7.22
N ASP A 42 -8.96 2.17 -7.84
CA ASP A 42 -9.86 1.50 -8.80
C ASP A 42 -9.10 1.00 -10.03
N MET A 43 -8.20 1.84 -10.56
CA MET A 43 -7.36 1.47 -11.70
C MET A 43 -6.44 0.29 -11.38
N VAL A 44 -5.89 0.25 -10.16
CA VAL A 44 -5.11 -0.90 -9.66
C VAL A 44 -5.98 -2.16 -9.59
N ALA A 45 -7.19 -2.07 -9.03
CA ALA A 45 -8.09 -3.23 -8.96
C ALA A 45 -8.43 -3.79 -10.35
N GLU A 46 -8.71 -2.92 -11.32
CA GLU A 46 -8.91 -3.33 -12.73
C GLU A 46 -7.66 -3.99 -13.34
N SER A 47 -6.47 -3.44 -13.03
CA SER A 47 -5.20 -4.00 -13.51
C SER A 47 -4.95 -5.40 -12.94
N LEU A 48 -5.18 -5.59 -11.64
CA LEU A 48 -5.09 -6.89 -10.98
C LEU A 48 -6.05 -7.92 -11.58
N GLU A 49 -7.30 -7.54 -11.85
CA GLU A 49 -8.26 -8.43 -12.53
C GLU A 49 -7.73 -8.89 -13.89
N ARG A 50 -7.21 -7.98 -14.71
CA ARG A 50 -6.63 -8.31 -16.02
C ARG A 50 -5.37 -9.16 -15.88
N THR A 51 -4.51 -8.87 -14.91
CA THR A 51 -3.32 -9.68 -14.61
C THR A 51 -3.70 -11.10 -14.20
N LEU A 52 -4.76 -11.26 -13.39
CA LEU A 52 -5.26 -12.58 -13.01
C LEU A 52 -5.69 -13.37 -14.23
N GLU A 53 -6.54 -12.79 -15.08
CA GLU A 53 -7.00 -13.43 -16.31
C GLU A 53 -5.83 -13.80 -17.24
N ALA A 54 -4.84 -12.91 -17.36
CA ALA A 54 -3.63 -13.16 -18.15
C ALA A 54 -2.82 -14.35 -17.62
N VAL A 55 -2.71 -14.49 -16.30
CA VAL A 55 -2.00 -15.62 -15.66
C VAL A 55 -2.80 -16.92 -15.81
N LEU A 56 -4.11 -16.91 -15.54
CA LEU A 56 -4.95 -18.12 -15.58
C LEU A 56 -5.05 -18.72 -16.98
N HIS A 57 -5.16 -17.85 -17.99
CA HIS A 57 -5.35 -18.26 -19.37
C HIS A 57 -4.07 -18.23 -20.21
N HIS A 58 -2.94 -17.88 -19.59
CA HIS A 58 -1.67 -17.69 -20.28
C HIS A 58 -1.83 -16.73 -21.49
N ASP A 59 -2.59 -15.66 -21.28
CA ASP A 59 -2.91 -14.67 -22.31
C ASP A 59 -1.80 -13.61 -22.38
N VAL A 60 -0.87 -13.83 -23.32
CA VAL A 60 0.27 -12.95 -23.58
C VAL A 60 -0.17 -11.59 -24.13
N GLU A 61 -1.28 -11.52 -24.87
CA GLU A 61 -1.78 -10.26 -25.41
C GLU A 61 -2.37 -9.39 -24.29
N LEU A 62 -3.16 -10.00 -23.41
CA LEU A 62 -3.70 -9.32 -22.23
C LEU A 62 -2.59 -8.88 -21.27
N ALA A 63 -1.57 -9.72 -21.05
CA ALA A 63 -0.39 -9.34 -20.27
C ALA A 63 0.33 -8.12 -20.89
N GLY A 64 0.47 -8.08 -22.22
CA GLY A 64 1.02 -6.93 -22.94
C GLY A 64 0.17 -5.67 -22.77
N TYR A 65 -1.16 -5.81 -22.75
CA TYR A 65 -2.07 -4.70 -22.49
C TYR A 65 -1.91 -4.15 -21.05
N VAL A 66 -1.80 -5.02 -20.04
CA VAL A 66 -1.55 -4.59 -18.65
C VAL A 66 -0.27 -3.76 -18.55
N ILE A 67 0.81 -4.21 -19.19
CA ILE A 67 2.10 -3.49 -19.19
C ILE A 67 1.95 -2.09 -19.81
N ALA A 68 1.14 -1.94 -20.87
CA ALA A 68 0.93 -0.66 -21.52
C ALA A 68 -0.07 0.25 -20.80
N ASP A 69 -1.09 -0.31 -20.13
CA ASP A 69 -2.11 0.45 -19.40
C ASP A 69 -1.57 1.04 -18.08
N ASP A 70 -0.44 0.54 -17.57
CA ASP A 70 0.26 1.04 -16.38
C ASP A 70 0.67 2.52 -16.48
N ASP A 71 0.97 3.01 -17.69
CA ASP A 71 1.22 4.44 -17.96
C ASP A 71 0.06 5.35 -17.44
N ARG A 72 -1.16 4.82 -17.35
CA ARG A 72 -2.30 5.57 -16.80
C ARG A 72 -2.24 5.65 -15.28
N ILE A 73 -1.77 4.59 -14.60
CA ILE A 73 -1.57 4.57 -13.15
C ILE A 73 -0.46 5.56 -12.79
N ASP A 74 0.66 5.53 -13.51
CA ASP A 74 1.74 6.51 -13.41
C ASP A 74 1.26 7.95 -13.65
N GLY A 75 0.44 8.14 -14.68
CA GLY A 75 -0.18 9.42 -14.98
C GLY A 75 -1.03 9.93 -13.82
N ARG A 76 -1.82 9.07 -13.17
CA ARG A 76 -2.63 9.43 -11.99
C ARG A 76 -1.75 9.79 -10.80
N TYR A 77 -0.70 9.03 -10.55
CA TYR A 77 0.28 9.31 -9.50
C TYR A 77 0.88 10.71 -9.67
N LEU A 78 1.35 11.03 -10.88
CA LEU A 78 1.95 12.31 -11.19
C LEU A 78 0.95 13.47 -11.08
N GLU A 79 -0.29 13.27 -11.57
CA GLU A 79 -1.36 14.27 -11.49
C GLU A 79 -1.64 14.66 -10.03
N VAL A 80 -1.93 13.67 -9.17
CA VAL A 80 -2.25 13.92 -7.76
C VAL A 80 -1.06 14.53 -7.04
N ARG A 81 0.16 14.01 -7.26
CA ARG A 81 1.38 14.53 -6.64
C ARG A 81 1.62 16.01 -7.01
N GLN A 82 1.46 16.37 -8.27
CA GLN A 82 1.62 17.76 -8.73
C GLN A 82 0.52 18.66 -8.18
N GLY A 83 -0.71 18.16 -8.08
CA GLY A 83 -1.82 18.86 -7.46
C GLY A 83 -1.56 19.18 -5.99
N ILE A 84 -1.08 18.20 -5.21
CA ILE A 84 -0.68 18.40 -3.81
C ILE A 84 0.41 19.47 -3.69
N LEU A 85 1.47 19.39 -4.51
CA LEU A 85 2.56 20.38 -4.47
C LEU A 85 2.07 21.78 -4.84
N SER A 86 1.18 21.89 -5.82
CA SER A 86 0.57 23.16 -6.24
C SER A 86 -0.29 23.76 -5.12
N LEU A 87 -1.07 22.92 -4.44
CA LEU A 87 -1.90 23.32 -3.30
C LEU A 87 -1.04 23.85 -2.14
N LEU A 88 0.03 23.13 -1.78
CA LEU A 88 0.99 23.54 -0.74
C LEU A 88 1.76 24.82 -1.09
N ALA A 89 2.07 25.04 -2.38
CA ALA A 89 2.74 26.25 -2.83
C ALA A 89 1.84 27.50 -2.74
N ARG A 90 0.53 27.32 -2.92
CA ARG A 90 -0.46 28.40 -2.91
C ARG A 90 -1.00 28.69 -1.51
N GLN A 91 -1.07 27.68 -0.64
CA GLN A 91 -1.83 27.73 0.60
C GLN A 91 -1.07 27.05 1.75
N ALA A 92 -1.19 27.60 2.97
CA ALA A 92 -0.59 27.02 4.16
C ALA A 92 -1.62 26.13 4.89
N PRO A 93 -1.50 24.79 4.85
CA PRO A 93 -2.42 23.87 5.54
C PRO A 93 -2.30 24.00 7.06
N VAL A 94 -3.39 23.76 7.79
CA VAL A 94 -3.29 23.53 9.25
C VAL A 94 -2.91 22.08 9.55
N ALA A 95 -2.68 21.74 10.83
CA ALA A 95 -2.19 20.42 11.23
C ALA A 95 -3.02 19.24 10.68
N THR A 96 -4.35 19.33 10.71
CA THR A 96 -5.24 18.27 10.20
C THR A 96 -5.15 18.11 8.69
N ASP A 97 -5.06 19.23 7.95
CA ASP A 97 -4.92 19.23 6.49
C ASP A 97 -3.57 18.64 6.08
N LEU A 98 -2.50 19.01 6.79
CA LEU A 98 -1.16 18.50 6.52
C LEU A 98 -1.07 16.98 6.74
N ARG A 99 -1.79 16.46 7.74
CA ARG A 99 -1.89 15.02 7.99
C ARG A 99 -2.56 14.28 6.84
N LEU A 100 -3.68 14.79 6.35
CA LEU A 100 -4.35 14.21 5.18
C LEU A 100 -3.45 14.29 3.93
N ILE A 101 -2.78 15.42 3.71
CA ILE A 101 -1.84 15.59 2.60
C ILE A 101 -0.69 14.57 2.68
N ALA A 102 -0.10 14.37 3.87
CA ALA A 102 0.94 13.37 4.06
C ALA A 102 0.44 11.95 3.75
N ALA A 103 -0.72 11.58 4.32
CA ALA A 103 -1.35 10.30 4.07
C ALA A 103 -1.69 10.07 2.58
N LEU A 104 -2.11 11.12 1.85
CA LEU A 104 -2.35 11.05 0.42
C LEU A 104 -1.06 10.81 -0.38
N LEU A 105 0.05 11.44 0.01
CA LEU A 105 1.35 11.20 -0.64
C LEU A 105 1.83 9.75 -0.46
N ASP A 106 1.59 9.16 0.71
CA ASP A 106 1.87 7.76 0.97
C ASP A 106 0.91 6.83 0.21
N LEU A 107 -0.39 7.14 0.21
CA LEU A 107 -1.39 6.39 -0.54
C LEU A 107 -1.06 6.34 -2.04
N ILE A 108 -0.70 7.48 -2.65
CA ILE A 108 -0.41 7.49 -4.09
C ILE A 108 0.84 6.70 -4.46
N ARG A 109 1.84 6.70 -3.57
CA ARG A 109 3.06 5.90 -3.73
C ARG A 109 2.75 4.40 -3.65
N ASN A 110 1.84 3.99 -2.76
CA ASN A 110 1.48 2.59 -2.61
C ASN A 110 0.61 2.08 -3.76
N PHE A 111 -0.33 2.86 -4.30
CA PHE A 111 -1.07 2.41 -5.48
C PHE A 111 -0.18 2.29 -6.73
N GLU A 112 0.81 3.19 -6.90
CA GLU A 112 1.73 3.12 -8.04
C GLU A 112 2.59 1.85 -7.96
N ARG A 113 3.09 1.51 -6.78
CA ARG A 113 3.76 0.22 -6.52
C ARG A 113 2.90 -1.00 -6.80
N MET A 114 1.58 -0.91 -6.59
CA MET A 114 0.65 -1.99 -6.94
C MET A 114 0.50 -2.13 -8.47
N GLY A 115 0.51 -1.03 -9.22
CA GLY A 115 0.59 -1.04 -10.68
C GLY A 115 1.85 -1.75 -11.17
N ASP A 116 3.00 -1.35 -10.63
CA ASP A 116 4.31 -1.99 -10.88
C ASP A 116 4.30 -3.51 -10.63
N GLN A 117 3.61 -3.96 -9.58
CA GLN A 117 3.47 -5.40 -9.28
C GLN A 117 2.66 -6.12 -10.36
N CYS A 118 1.58 -5.50 -10.87
CA CYS A 118 0.82 -6.03 -12.01
C CYS A 118 1.71 -6.15 -13.25
N VAL A 119 2.52 -5.14 -13.55
CA VAL A 119 3.49 -5.16 -14.66
C VAL A 119 4.51 -6.28 -14.48
N ASN A 120 5.05 -6.44 -13.27
CA ASN A 120 6.04 -7.48 -12.99
C ASN A 120 5.46 -8.88 -13.17
N ILE A 121 4.21 -9.13 -12.74
CA ILE A 121 3.53 -10.40 -13.00
C ILE A 121 3.31 -10.60 -14.50
N SER A 122 2.80 -9.58 -15.20
CA SER A 122 2.52 -9.66 -16.64
C SER A 122 3.77 -9.93 -17.49
N LYS A 123 4.94 -9.44 -17.06
CA LYS A 123 6.23 -9.75 -17.71
C LYS A 123 6.64 -11.21 -17.59
N LEU A 124 6.13 -11.95 -16.60
CA LEU A 124 6.43 -13.37 -16.40
C LEU A 124 5.56 -14.28 -17.28
N VAL A 125 4.35 -13.83 -17.66
CA VAL A 125 3.40 -14.60 -18.49
C VAL A 125 4.05 -15.15 -19.77
N PRO A 126 4.73 -14.37 -20.63
CA PRO A 126 5.33 -14.92 -21.84
C PRO A 126 6.56 -15.82 -21.60
N LEU A 127 7.13 -15.84 -20.39
CA LEU A 127 8.36 -16.58 -20.09
C LEU A 127 8.11 -18.07 -19.87
N VAL A 128 6.89 -18.48 -19.53
CA VAL A 128 6.58 -19.89 -19.23
C VAL A 128 6.44 -20.79 -20.47
N GLY A 129 6.61 -20.24 -21.68
CA GLY A 129 6.55 -20.98 -22.94
C GLY A 129 5.13 -21.35 -23.35
N ARG A 130 4.95 -21.91 -24.56
CA ARG A 130 3.61 -22.14 -25.15
C ARG A 130 2.79 -23.26 -24.51
N GLU A 131 3.47 -24.27 -23.98
CA GLU A 131 2.85 -25.44 -23.33
C GLU A 131 3.46 -25.62 -21.94
N PRO A 132 3.14 -24.74 -20.98
CA PRO A 132 3.72 -24.82 -19.65
C PRO A 132 3.24 -26.08 -18.93
N PRO A 133 4.10 -26.73 -18.11
CA PRO A 133 3.72 -27.85 -17.26
C PRO A 133 2.88 -27.38 -16.06
N VAL A 134 1.66 -26.93 -16.33
CA VAL A 134 0.78 -26.31 -15.33
C VAL A 134 0.46 -27.29 -14.20
N HIS A 135 0.76 -26.88 -12.97
CA HIS A 135 0.30 -27.57 -11.76
C HIS A 135 -1.03 -26.98 -11.27
N PRO A 136 -2.17 -27.72 -11.33
CA PRO A 136 -3.49 -27.17 -11.03
C PRO A 136 -3.62 -26.58 -9.62
N GLU A 137 -2.98 -27.20 -8.62
CA GLU A 137 -3.06 -26.70 -7.25
C GLU A 137 -2.34 -25.35 -7.08
N ILE A 138 -1.18 -25.15 -7.71
CA ILE A 138 -0.45 -23.88 -7.66
C ILE A 138 -1.31 -22.77 -8.28
N ILE A 139 -1.91 -23.01 -9.45
CA ILE A 139 -2.82 -22.05 -10.09
C ILE A 139 -4.01 -21.71 -9.19
N THR A 140 -4.59 -22.70 -8.52
CA THR A 140 -5.70 -22.48 -7.57
C THR A 140 -5.29 -21.54 -6.43
N ARG A 141 -4.04 -21.64 -5.93
CA ARG A 141 -3.53 -20.76 -4.86
C ARG A 141 -3.26 -19.36 -5.39
N ILE A 142 -2.67 -19.24 -6.59
CA ILE A 142 -2.47 -17.95 -7.25
C ILE A 142 -3.81 -17.23 -7.47
N GLU A 143 -4.83 -17.93 -7.96
CA GLU A 143 -6.17 -17.35 -8.14
C GLU A 143 -6.71 -16.81 -6.81
N ARG A 144 -6.63 -17.62 -5.74
CA ARG A 144 -7.08 -17.23 -4.41
C ARG A 144 -6.32 -16.01 -3.88
N MET A 145 -5.00 -15.97 -4.04
CA MET A 145 -4.17 -14.83 -3.63
C MET A 145 -4.56 -13.56 -4.39
N MET A 146 -4.72 -13.62 -5.71
CA MET A 146 -5.12 -12.46 -6.52
C MET A 146 -6.49 -11.93 -6.12
N ARG A 147 -7.48 -12.82 -5.94
CA ARG A 147 -8.83 -12.42 -5.50
C ARG A 147 -8.79 -11.76 -4.12
N GLN A 148 -7.95 -12.27 -3.22
CA GLN A 148 -7.76 -11.68 -1.90
C GLN A 148 -7.09 -10.31 -1.97
N ALA A 149 -6.05 -10.16 -2.79
CA ALA A 149 -5.36 -8.87 -3.00
C ALA A 149 -6.31 -7.81 -3.60
N ILE A 150 -7.14 -8.18 -4.57
CA ILE A 150 -8.17 -7.29 -5.14
C ILE A 150 -9.15 -6.83 -4.05
N SER A 151 -9.59 -7.76 -3.18
CA SER A 151 -10.47 -7.45 -2.05
C SER A 151 -9.80 -6.48 -1.06
N GLN A 152 -8.52 -6.69 -0.73
CA GLN A 152 -7.77 -5.81 0.16
C GLN A 152 -7.61 -4.39 -0.41
N VAL A 153 -7.37 -4.26 -1.72
CA VAL A 153 -7.29 -2.95 -2.41
C VAL A 153 -8.63 -2.21 -2.30
N GLN A 154 -9.75 -2.90 -2.54
CA GLN A 154 -11.09 -2.32 -2.39
C GLN A 154 -11.38 -1.92 -0.94
N GLN A 155 -10.96 -2.76 0.01
CA GLN A 155 -11.14 -2.50 1.43
C GLN A 155 -10.30 -1.33 1.94
N CYS A 156 -9.02 -1.24 1.58
CA CYS A 156 -8.16 -0.14 2.02
C CYS A 156 -8.65 1.19 1.45
N LYS A 157 -9.14 1.20 0.19
CA LYS A 157 -9.84 2.34 -0.40
C LYS A 157 -11.06 2.75 0.42
N GLN A 158 -11.92 1.78 0.77
CA GLN A 158 -13.13 2.05 1.56
C GLN A 158 -12.79 2.56 2.97
N ALA A 159 -11.79 1.96 3.62
CA ALA A 159 -11.32 2.34 4.94
C ALA A 159 -10.84 3.78 4.94
N PHE A 160 -9.98 4.14 3.98
CA PHE A 160 -9.48 5.49 3.82
C PHE A 160 -10.63 6.47 3.59
N ALA A 161 -11.48 6.23 2.59
CA ALA A 161 -12.58 7.12 2.21
C ALA A 161 -13.58 7.38 3.35
N ARG A 162 -13.83 6.38 4.19
CA ARG A 162 -14.78 6.47 5.31
C ARG A 162 -14.13 6.85 6.63
N ARG A 163 -12.79 6.98 6.66
CA ARG A 163 -12.01 7.16 7.90
C ARG A 163 -12.30 6.03 8.91
N ASP A 164 -12.45 4.81 8.40
CA ASP A 164 -12.86 3.64 9.16
C ASP A 164 -11.63 2.84 9.58
N VAL A 165 -11.25 2.98 10.87
CA VAL A 165 -10.06 2.35 11.45
C VAL A 165 -10.27 0.85 11.64
N GLU A 166 -11.47 0.40 11.98
CA GLU A 166 -11.75 -1.04 12.16
C GLU A 166 -11.60 -1.78 10.83
N LEU A 167 -12.08 -1.17 9.74
CA LEU A 167 -11.90 -1.72 8.41
C LEU A 167 -10.43 -1.73 7.97
N ALA A 168 -9.63 -0.75 8.41
CA ALA A 168 -8.20 -0.71 8.15
C ALA A 168 -7.44 -1.79 8.93
N GLU A 169 -7.72 -1.96 10.22
CA GLU A 169 -7.08 -2.96 11.09
C GLU A 169 -7.40 -4.40 10.64
N ASP A 170 -8.59 -4.64 10.07
CA ASP A 170 -8.97 -5.95 9.54
C ASP A 170 -8.15 -6.39 8.31
N LEU A 171 -7.45 -5.47 7.63
CA LEU A 171 -6.60 -5.80 6.46
C LEU A 171 -5.48 -6.79 6.83
N VAL A 172 -4.90 -6.67 8.03
CA VAL A 172 -3.82 -7.57 8.49
C VAL A 172 -4.31 -9.00 8.61
N ARG A 173 -5.48 -9.19 9.22
CA ARG A 173 -6.11 -10.52 9.35
C ARG A 173 -6.41 -11.13 7.99
N GLN A 174 -6.73 -10.31 7.00
CA GLN A 174 -6.99 -10.76 5.65
C GLN A 174 -5.71 -11.14 4.88
N ASP A 175 -4.58 -10.54 5.25
CA ASP A 175 -3.27 -10.79 4.64
C ASP A 175 -2.69 -12.16 4.99
N ASP A 176 -3.03 -12.69 6.19
CA ASP A 176 -2.70 -14.06 6.62
C ASP A 176 -3.06 -15.15 5.56
N GLU A 177 -4.10 -14.89 4.76
CA GLU A 177 -4.52 -15.77 3.68
C GLU A 177 -3.51 -15.81 2.53
N ILE A 178 -2.99 -14.65 2.14
CA ILE A 178 -2.00 -14.51 1.07
C ILE A 178 -0.71 -15.19 1.52
N ASP A 179 -0.25 -14.92 2.74
CA ASP A 179 0.92 -15.55 3.34
C ASP A 179 0.82 -17.07 3.42
N ARG A 180 -0.37 -17.58 3.77
CA ARG A 180 -0.60 -19.02 3.81
C ARG A 180 -0.53 -19.63 2.41
N CYS A 181 -1.20 -19.04 1.42
CA CYS A 181 -1.13 -19.50 0.04
C CYS A 181 0.29 -19.44 -0.52
N ASN A 182 1.07 -18.41 -0.20
CA ASN A 182 2.46 -18.28 -0.59
C ASN A 182 3.32 -19.44 -0.05
N ARG A 183 3.15 -19.80 1.23
CA ARG A 183 3.80 -20.96 1.85
C ARG A 183 3.36 -22.30 1.22
N GLU A 184 2.08 -22.43 0.88
CA GLU A 184 1.57 -23.62 0.19
C GLU A 184 2.18 -23.78 -1.21
N ILE A 185 2.26 -22.69 -1.99
CA ILE A 185 2.91 -22.69 -3.31
C ILE A 185 4.37 -23.13 -3.20
N PHE A 186 5.10 -22.59 -2.21
CA PHE A 186 6.48 -23.00 -1.97
C PHE A 186 6.61 -24.52 -1.74
N ALA A 187 5.75 -25.10 -0.90
CA ALA A 187 5.74 -26.53 -0.64
C ALA A 187 5.47 -27.35 -1.91
N LEU A 188 4.46 -26.95 -2.70
CA LEU A 188 4.11 -27.62 -3.96
C LEU A 188 5.25 -27.58 -5.00
N VAL A 189 5.98 -26.47 -5.07
CA VAL A 189 7.14 -26.35 -5.97
C VAL A 189 8.27 -27.28 -5.52
N LEU A 190 8.49 -27.46 -4.22
CA LEU A 190 9.48 -28.43 -3.72
C LEU A 190 9.09 -29.89 -4.01
N GLU A 191 7.79 -30.19 -3.99
CA GLU A 191 7.25 -31.52 -4.28
C GLU A 191 7.34 -31.90 -5.78
N THR A 192 7.58 -30.92 -6.66
CA THR A 192 7.68 -31.12 -8.12
C THR A 192 8.87 -32.00 -8.54
N GLY A 193 9.84 -32.24 -7.65
CA GLY A 193 10.93 -33.19 -7.89
C GLY A 193 11.95 -32.70 -8.91
N ASP A 194 12.50 -33.62 -9.72
CA ASP A 194 13.65 -33.40 -10.62
C ASP A 194 13.31 -33.02 -12.08
N ASP A 195 12.04 -32.80 -12.40
CA ASP A 195 11.63 -32.30 -13.71
C ASP A 195 12.06 -30.82 -13.88
N PRO A 196 13.02 -30.51 -14.78
CA PRO A 196 13.52 -29.14 -14.96
C PRO A 196 12.45 -28.15 -15.40
N ASP A 197 11.56 -28.55 -16.31
CA ASP A 197 10.56 -27.66 -16.90
C ASP A 197 9.48 -27.32 -15.86
N ALA A 198 9.03 -28.32 -15.11
CA ALA A 198 8.07 -28.13 -14.02
C ALA A 198 8.65 -27.29 -12.87
N ARG A 199 9.95 -27.45 -12.57
CA ARG A 199 10.65 -26.63 -11.58
C ARG A 199 10.80 -25.18 -12.03
N GLU A 200 11.17 -24.94 -13.28
CA GLU A 200 11.27 -23.59 -13.84
C GLU A 200 9.92 -22.87 -13.82
N TRP A 201 8.86 -23.56 -14.24
CA TRP A 201 7.49 -23.04 -14.17
C TRP A 201 7.08 -22.75 -12.71
N GLY A 202 7.32 -23.67 -11.78
CA GLY A 202 7.01 -23.50 -10.37
C GLY A 202 7.74 -22.32 -9.72
N MET A 203 9.03 -22.14 -10.03
CA MET A 203 9.80 -20.97 -9.59
C MET A 203 9.23 -19.67 -10.16
N THR A 204 8.75 -19.67 -11.41
CA THR A 204 8.06 -18.51 -12.00
C THR A 204 6.78 -18.19 -11.24
N MET A 205 5.98 -19.20 -10.87
CA MET A 205 4.77 -19.01 -10.07
C MET A 205 5.07 -18.52 -8.64
N MET A 206 6.21 -18.88 -8.04
CA MET A 206 6.64 -18.27 -6.78
C MET A 206 6.96 -16.78 -6.92
N LEU A 207 7.53 -16.36 -8.07
CA LEU A 207 7.75 -14.94 -8.33
C LEU A 207 6.41 -14.19 -8.48
N VAL A 208 5.42 -14.80 -9.14
CA VAL A 208 4.05 -14.28 -9.20
C VAL A 208 3.47 -14.15 -7.79
N ALA A 209 3.48 -15.22 -7.00
CA ALA A 209 2.99 -15.24 -5.62
C ALA A 209 3.58 -14.10 -4.76
N ARG A 210 4.90 -13.89 -4.86
CA ARG A 210 5.60 -12.79 -4.17
C ARG A 210 5.16 -11.40 -4.64
N GLN A 211 4.84 -11.20 -5.92
CA GLN A 211 4.31 -9.90 -6.35
C GLN A 211 2.93 -9.65 -5.76
N ILE A 212 2.10 -10.69 -5.62
CA ILE A 212 0.76 -10.59 -5.03
C ILE A 212 0.84 -10.28 -3.53
N GLU A 213 1.75 -10.95 -2.80
CA GLU A 213 2.07 -10.63 -1.40
C GLU A 213 2.38 -9.14 -1.21
N ARG A 214 3.21 -8.57 -2.08
CA ARG A 214 3.53 -7.13 -2.02
C ARG A 214 2.34 -6.22 -2.34
N VAL A 215 1.30 -6.69 -3.03
CA VAL A 215 0.05 -5.94 -3.20
C VAL A 215 -0.70 -5.88 -1.88
N GLY A 216 -0.76 -7.00 -1.16
CA GLY A 216 -1.31 -7.10 0.20
C GLY A 216 -0.60 -6.15 1.16
N ASP A 217 0.73 -6.20 1.21
CA ASP A 217 1.57 -5.28 2.00
C ASP A 217 1.22 -3.82 1.74
N ASN A 218 1.19 -3.40 0.47
CA ASN A 218 0.85 -2.02 0.11
C ASN A 218 -0.58 -1.64 0.53
N ALA A 219 -1.52 -2.59 0.54
CA ALA A 219 -2.89 -2.34 0.98
C ALA A 219 -2.95 -2.14 2.51
N VAL A 220 -2.19 -2.92 3.27
CA VAL A 220 -2.00 -2.73 4.72
C VAL A 220 -1.37 -1.37 5.00
N ASP A 221 -0.30 -0.98 4.29
CA ASP A 221 0.33 0.34 4.44
C ASP A 221 -0.69 1.49 4.23
N ILE A 222 -1.61 1.35 3.27
CA ILE A 222 -2.70 2.34 3.05
C ILE A 222 -3.70 2.32 4.21
N GLY A 223 -3.98 1.14 4.77
CA GLY A 223 -4.76 1.00 6.00
C GLY A 223 -4.14 1.77 7.17
N GLU A 224 -2.83 1.66 7.37
CA GLU A 224 -2.11 2.39 8.42
C GLU A 224 -2.23 3.92 8.24
N GLN A 225 -2.22 4.40 6.99
CA GLN A 225 -2.48 5.81 6.71
C GLN A 225 -3.89 6.24 7.11
N THR A 226 -4.88 5.34 7.03
CA THR A 226 -6.25 5.62 7.52
C THR A 226 -6.23 5.85 9.04
N ALA A 227 -5.58 4.95 9.80
CA ALA A 227 -5.43 5.11 11.24
C ALA A 227 -4.65 6.39 11.60
N PHE A 228 -3.59 6.71 10.85
CA PHE A 228 -2.84 7.94 11.03
C PHE A 228 -3.73 9.17 10.84
N VAL A 229 -4.52 9.25 9.75
CA VAL A 229 -5.43 10.39 9.48
C VAL A 229 -6.40 10.61 10.65
N VAL A 230 -6.99 9.55 11.19
CA VAL A 230 -7.99 9.60 12.27
C VAL A 230 -7.35 9.97 13.60
N THR A 231 -6.31 9.23 14.01
CA THR A 231 -5.75 9.31 15.37
C THR A 231 -4.69 10.40 15.51
N GLY A 232 -3.95 10.67 14.44
CA GLY A 232 -2.77 11.53 14.45
C GLY A 232 -1.49 10.86 14.92
N GLU A 233 -1.53 9.58 15.27
CA GLU A 233 -0.39 8.77 15.61
C GLU A 233 -0.16 7.75 14.51
N PHE A 234 1.05 7.69 13.97
CA PHE A 234 1.41 6.61 13.06
C PHE A 234 1.57 5.32 13.88
N ARG A 235 0.92 4.25 13.44
CA ARG A 235 0.96 2.92 14.06
C ARG A 235 1.08 1.90 12.95
N GLU A 236 2.14 1.11 12.99
CA GLU A 236 2.26 -0.08 12.15
C GLU A 236 1.26 -1.12 12.65
N PHE A 237 0.45 -1.69 11.76
CA PHE A 237 -0.50 -2.73 12.14
C PHE A 237 0.19 -4.09 12.31
N THR A 238 1.31 -4.29 11.62
CA THR A 238 2.16 -5.46 11.72
C THR A 238 3.47 -5.11 12.40
N ASP A 239 3.71 -5.67 13.59
CA ASP A 239 5.04 -5.69 14.20
C ASP A 239 5.87 -6.78 13.49
N ALA A 240 6.14 -6.60 12.19
CA ALA A 240 6.85 -7.57 11.34
C ALA A 240 8.30 -7.84 11.82
N SER A 241 8.75 -7.13 12.86
CA SER A 241 10.04 -7.35 13.52
C SER A 241 9.99 -8.31 14.72
N HIS A 242 8.82 -8.64 15.28
CA HIS A 242 8.74 -9.50 16.47
C HIS A 242 7.44 -10.34 16.58
N PRO A 243 7.41 -11.57 16.03
CA PRO A 243 6.55 -12.60 16.57
C PRO A 243 7.20 -13.11 17.87
N ASP A 244 6.61 -12.79 19.02
CA ASP A 244 6.94 -13.34 20.35
C ASP A 244 8.38 -13.14 20.89
N ALA A 245 8.69 -11.93 21.37
CA ALA A 245 9.77 -11.75 22.36
C ALA A 245 9.19 -11.59 23.76
N VAL A 246 8.68 -12.67 24.36
CA VAL A 246 8.60 -12.76 25.82
C VAL A 246 10.04 -12.85 26.33
N PRO A 247 10.57 -11.86 27.08
CA PRO A 247 11.91 -11.99 27.62
C PRO A 247 11.92 -13.21 28.56
N PRO A 248 12.95 -14.08 28.50
CA PRO A 248 13.05 -15.19 29.43
C PRO A 248 13.03 -14.60 30.85
N ALA A 249 12.07 -15.05 31.66
CA ALA A 249 12.05 -14.75 33.07
C ALA A 249 13.41 -15.15 33.64
N ILE A 250 14.23 -14.15 33.96
CA ILE A 250 15.49 -14.37 34.65
C ILE A 250 15.11 -14.87 36.04
N GLY A 251 15.05 -16.19 36.16
CA GLY A 251 14.94 -16.88 37.43
C GLY A 251 16.21 -16.62 38.22
N LEU A 252 16.23 -15.50 38.96
CA LEU A 252 17.14 -15.31 40.07
C LEU A 252 16.76 -16.35 41.13
N SER A 253 17.37 -17.53 41.04
CA SER A 253 17.41 -18.47 42.14
C SER A 253 18.24 -17.82 43.25
N ALA A 254 17.54 -17.15 44.17
CA ALA A 254 18.10 -16.85 45.48
C ALA A 254 18.34 -18.18 46.19
N GLY A 255 19.58 -18.69 46.09
CA GLY A 255 20.03 -19.82 46.88
C GLY A 255 19.92 -19.49 48.38
N PRO A 256 19.58 -20.46 49.22
CA PRO A 256 19.31 -20.19 50.63
C PRO A 256 20.62 -19.80 51.34
N ARG A 257 20.58 -18.68 52.06
CA ARG A 257 21.55 -18.42 53.13
C ARG A 257 21.21 -19.37 54.27
N GLY A 258 22.09 -20.34 54.50
CA GLY A 258 22.05 -21.26 55.64
C GLY A 258 23.47 -21.38 56.20
N GLU A 259 23.54 -21.35 57.52
CA GLU A 259 24.69 -21.23 58.43
C GLU A 259 25.77 -22.30 58.30
#